data_AF-A0A2V6X8L4-F1
#
_entry.id   AF-A0A2V6X8L4-F1
#
_cell.length_a   1.000
_cell.length_b   1.000
_cell.length_c   1.000
_cell.angle_alpha   90.00
_cell.angle_beta   90.00
_cell.angle_gamma   90.00
#
_symmetry.space_group_name_H-M   'P 1'
#
loop_
_entity.id
_entity.type
_entity.pdbx_description
1 polymer ?
#
loop_
_entity_poly.entity_id
_entity_poly.type
_entity_poly.pdbx_seq_one_letter_code
_entity_poly.pdbx_strand_id
1 'polypeptide(L)' 'MITARDARAAAAPAAALWDVERIRKDFPALHQRVHGKPLVYLDNAATSQKPQAVIDALVAYY' A
#
# COMPACT_ATOMS: atom_id res chain seq x y z
N MET A 1 4.52 24.21 -21.20
CA MET A 1 4.96 23.39 -20.05
C MET A 1 3.91 22.33 -19.79
N ILE A 2 4.29 21.07 -19.93
CA ILE A 2 3.39 19.91 -19.94
C ILE A 2 3.47 19.30 -18.54
N THR A 3 2.55 19.64 -17.63
CA THR A 3 2.33 18.82 -16.43
C THR A 3 1.10 17.98 -16.67
N ALA A 4 1.36 16.67 -16.74
CA ALA A 4 0.45 15.62 -17.12
C ALA A 4 -0.91 15.72 -16.41
N ARG A 5 -1.96 15.58 -17.21
CA ARG A 5 -3.28 15.16 -16.79
C ARG A 5 -3.13 13.80 -16.10
N ASP A 6 -3.23 13.75 -14.78
CA ASP A 6 -3.56 12.49 -14.13
C ASP A 6 -5.04 12.21 -14.38
N ALA A 7 -5.23 11.27 -15.30
CA ALA A 7 -6.50 10.81 -15.80
C ALA A 7 -7.24 9.98 -14.74
N ARG A 8 -8.44 10.43 -14.42
CA ARG A 8 -9.66 9.64 -14.19
C ARG A 8 -9.48 8.20 -13.64
N ALA A 9 -9.96 8.02 -12.42
CA ALA A 9 -10.82 6.89 -12.09
C ALA A 9 -11.97 7.37 -11.19
N ALA A 10 -13.05 7.82 -11.82
CA ALA A 10 -14.36 7.84 -11.20
C ALA A 10 -14.86 6.38 -11.17
N ALA A 11 -14.90 5.77 -9.99
CA ALA A 11 -15.66 4.58 -9.69
C ALA A 11 -16.63 4.89 -8.55
N ALA A 12 -17.91 4.59 -8.78
CA ALA A 12 -19.09 5.01 -8.04
C ALA A 12 -19.24 4.28 -6.66
N PRO A 13 -20.22 4.68 -5.82
CA PRO A 13 -20.19 4.45 -4.38
C PRO A 13 -20.66 3.04 -4.00
N ALA A 14 -19.71 2.11 -3.92
CA ALA A 14 -19.79 0.95 -3.03
C ALA A 14 -18.70 1.00 -1.92
N ALA A 15 -17.78 1.97 -2.03
CA ALA A 15 -16.55 2.09 -1.26
C ALA A 15 -16.68 2.89 0.05
N ALA A 16 -17.89 3.25 0.49
CA ALA A 16 -18.07 4.02 1.73
C ALA A 16 -17.58 3.29 3.00
N LEU A 17 -17.28 1.99 2.91
CA LEU A 17 -16.76 1.15 4.00
C LEU A 17 -15.38 0.53 3.74
N TRP A 18 -14.73 0.80 2.60
CA TRP A 18 -13.44 0.20 2.25
C TRP A 18 -12.36 1.28 2.09
N ASP A 19 -11.74 1.64 3.23
CA ASP A 19 -10.65 2.61 3.28
C ASP A 19 -9.31 1.96 2.94
N VAL A 20 -8.94 2.04 1.66
CA VAL A 20 -7.65 1.56 1.14
C VAL A 20 -6.48 2.29 1.77
N GLU A 21 -6.61 3.58 2.08
CA GLU A 21 -5.53 4.37 2.65
C GLU A 21 -5.23 3.97 4.10
N ARG A 22 -6.25 3.58 4.86
CA ARG A 22 -6.06 2.96 6.17
C ARG A 22 -5.32 1.63 6.06
N ILE A 23 -5.74 0.75 5.15
CA ILE A 23 -5.10 -0.55 4.95
C ILE A 23 -3.63 -0.38 4.53
N ARG A 24 -3.32 0.57 3.65
CA ARG A 24 -1.94 0.81 3.20
C ARG A 24 -1.00 1.20 4.35
N LYS A 25 -1.49 1.93 5.36
CA LYS A 25 -0.71 2.32 6.55
C LYS A 25 -0.26 1.11 7.38
N ASP A 26 -1.01 0.02 7.34
CA ASP A 26 -0.67 -1.19 8.07
C ASP A 26 0.52 -1.94 7.44
N PHE A 27 0.94 -1.60 6.21
CA PHE A 27 2.06 -2.23 5.51
C PHE A 27 3.28 -1.29 5.44
N PRO A 28 4.19 -1.32 6.45
CA PRO A 28 5.32 -0.39 6.53
C PRO A 28 6.25 -0.46 5.30
N ALA A 29 6.37 -1.63 4.66
CA ALA A 29 7.19 -1.82 3.47
C ALA A 29 6.76 -0.92 2.29
N LEU A 30 5.46 -0.64 2.14
CA LEU A 30 4.93 0.16 1.04
C LEU A 30 5.24 1.66 1.17
N HIS A 31 5.67 2.11 2.34
CA HIS A 31 6.07 3.50 2.57
C HIS A 31 7.53 3.79 2.21
N GLN A 32 8.30 2.76 1.82
CA GLN A 32 9.70 2.90 1.46
C GLN A 32 9.89 3.54 0.08
N ARG A 33 11.04 4.20 -0.09
CA ARG A 33 11.50 4.70 -1.39
C ARG A 33 12.58 3.78 -1.92
N VAL A 34 12.40 3.29 -3.14
CA VAL A 34 13.36 2.46 -3.84
C VAL A 34 13.86 3.22 -5.07
N HIS A 35 15.17 3.40 -5.19
CA HIS A 35 15.79 4.22 -6.26
C HIS A 35 15.19 5.63 -6.38
N GLY A 36 14.87 6.26 -5.23
CA GLY A 36 14.30 7.61 -5.18
C GLY A 36 12.81 7.72 -5.56
N LYS A 37 12.16 6.61 -5.92
CA LYS A 37 10.73 6.55 -6.28
C LYS A 37 9.90 5.86 -5.18
N PRO A 38 8.62 6.21 -5.02
CA PRO A 38 7.74 5.46 -4.11
C PRO A 38 7.64 4.01 -4.57
N LEU A 39 7.73 3.07 -3.63
CA LEU A 39 7.63 1.64 -3.92
C LEU A 39 6.22 1.31 -4.39
N VAL A 40 6.12 0.67 -5.56
CA VAL A 40 4.88 0.05 -6.06
C VAL A 40 5.15 -1.43 -6.18
N TYR A 41 4.51 -2.22 -5.31
CA TYR A 41 4.70 -3.67 -5.25
C TYR A 41 3.59 -4.38 -6.02
N LEU A 42 3.91 -4.91 -7.21
CA LEU A 42 2.97 -5.62 -8.08
C LEU A 42 3.17 -7.14 -8.12
N ASP A 43 4.06 -7.66 -7.27
CA ASP A 43 4.47 -9.07 -7.27
C ASP A 43 3.87 -9.85 -6.08
N ASN A 44 2.60 -9.58 -5.76
CA ASN A 44 1.90 -10.24 -4.65
C ASN A 44 1.74 -11.77 -4.86
N ALA A 45 1.85 -12.23 -6.11
CA ALA A 45 1.73 -13.65 -6.46
C ALA A 45 2.97 -14.47 -6.07
N ALA A 46 4.15 -13.85 -6.05
CA ALA A 46 5.37 -14.51 -5.59
C ALA A 46 5.45 -14.52 -4.06
N THR A 47 5.14 -13.40 -3.41
CA THR A 47 5.05 -13.29 -1.95
C THR A 47 4.26 -12.05 -1.54
N SER A 48 3.76 -12.03 -0.30
CA SER A 48 2.95 -10.93 0.22
C SER A 48 3.69 -10.16 1.31
N GLN A 49 3.49 -8.85 1.35
CA GLN A 49 4.01 -8.01 2.43
C GLN A 49 3.29 -8.30 3.75
N LYS A 50 4.01 -8.23 4.86
CA LYS A 50 3.46 -8.47 6.20
C LYS A 50 2.90 -7.17 6.79
N PRO A 51 1.67 -7.16 7.32
CA PRO A 51 1.16 -6.01 8.04
C PRO A 51 1.82 -5.90 9.42
N GLN A 52 1.77 -4.71 10.02
CA GLN A 52 2.39 -4.40 11.30
C GLN A 52 1.95 -5.36 12.42
N ALA A 53 0.67 -5.72 12.49
CA ALA A 53 0.16 -6.66 13.50
C ALA A 53 0.85 -8.04 13.46
N VAL A 54 1.22 -8.54 12.28
CA VAL A 54 1.95 -9.80 12.15
C VAL A 54 3.40 -9.64 12.58
N ILE A 55 4.01 -8.50 12.29
CA ILE A 55 5.36 -8.17 12.75
C ILE A 55 5.37 -8.08 14.28
N ASP A 56 4.42 -7.37 14.87
CA ASP A 56 4.30 -7.20 16.31
C ASP A 56 4.10 -8.54 17.03
N ALA A 57 3.27 -9.44 16.48
CA ALA A 57 3.07 -10.77 17.03
C ALA A 57 4.35 -11.62 16.98
N LEU A 58 5.13 -11.51 15.90
CA LEU A 58 6.44 -12.18 15.79
C LEU A 58 7.45 -11.60 16.79
N VAL A 59 7.48 -10.28 16.95
CA VAL A 59 8.36 -9.60 17.92
C VAL A 59 7.97 -9.93 19.35
N ALA A 60 6.68 -10.06 19.67
CA ALA A 60 6.23 -10.40 21.02
C ALA A 60 6.49 -11.86 21.41
N TYR A 61 6.67 -12.75 20.42
CA TYR A 61 6.92 -14.17 20.64
C TYR A 61 8.38 -14.49 20.96
N TYR A 62 9.32 -13.70 20.41
CA TYR A 62 10.78 -13.89 20.56
C TYR A 62 11.39 -12.88 21.54
#